data_AF-A0A957XIF7-F1
#
_entry.id   AF-A0A957XIF7-F1
#
_cell.length_a   1.000
_cell.length_b   1.000
_cell.length_c   1.000
_cell.angle_alpha   90.00
_cell.angle_beta   90.00
_cell.angle_gamma   90.00
#
_symmetry.space_group_name_H-M   'P 1'
#
loop_
_entity.id
_entity.type
_entity.pdbx_description
1 polymer ?
#
loop_
_entity_poly.entity_id
_entity_poly.type
_entity_poly.pdbx_seq_one_letter_code
_entity_poly.pdbx_strand_id
1 'polypeptide(L)'
;MKLYFAFLLSLTLLLIACQSTRPLPSTPTEVAVLPTEIPAPSSEPTTQSTNLPTTEPIVAPTTQPSPIVQSLFPTEPLPLDTYPRPPEDNGMGIHWSTHLYAQSDEATDYFANELVEMNIKWVKLLVDGLTNRDYDSTIDKLVANDMMPIIRIYQQCNDPYNPDELEAMVRHYVEKGVYYYDLYNEPNQPGESGGWCEDETPRPEYLAEIWADAARTIYQAGGYPGLPSFFAPNQKEEEWQEAFFYQFFEALREQGNEDVLYFSWASIHNYNINHPPPYPYDEVNQTGRLLTPEEIDRYQLNPAQAQEMNLNRVVAGILKHRLLTEEDAERFNVSYSEIEEINRKFTAGELMGFNLYDDSTAFLHFVAYRNQFYDLFGFEIPMISTEGGATNGSSEDPRYPQVDGQTVADWTLWSADYMLDDAPDYYFATSTWLLAQGALDYEEPVWEGNAWYHNRDGDQEPVVAALKNRPRKDEARILCTSDDTDCLNQKQTAQSPISNLQSPTSLSDYPRPPADNGRGVHWSPTNQRLPVEVVDYFVEELLAMNIKWVKFLQDDQPTVTDPYLIEQLVANDIEPVMRVYKPFNDPYQHLPDLVAEATEMGVDYFELYNEPNVAGPAGGWREGESVNV
;
A
#
# COMPACT_ATOMS: atom_id res chain seq x y z
N MET A 1 16.24 -2.86 -30.93
CA MET A 1 14.99 -2.43 -30.28
C MET A 1 14.78 -3.42 -29.15
N LYS A 2 15.05 -3.01 -27.91
CA LYS A 2 14.95 -3.90 -26.74
C LYS A 2 13.57 -3.69 -26.11
N LEU A 3 12.52 -4.20 -26.76
CA LEU A 3 11.20 -4.25 -26.12
C LEU A 3 11.24 -5.22 -24.95
N TYR A 4 10.92 -4.77 -23.73
CA TYR A 4 10.57 -5.54 -22.51
C TYR A 4 11.41 -6.78 -22.10
N PHE A 5 12.48 -7.13 -22.80
CA PHE A 5 13.33 -8.28 -22.49
C PHE A 5 14.25 -8.04 -21.29
N ALA A 6 14.35 -6.79 -20.82
CA ALA A 6 15.18 -6.41 -19.67
C ALA A 6 14.42 -6.37 -18.33
N PHE A 7 13.09 -6.54 -18.33
CA PHE A 7 12.25 -6.36 -17.13
C PHE A 7 12.45 -7.44 -16.05
N LEU A 8 12.89 -8.64 -16.45
CA LEU A 8 13.00 -9.81 -15.57
C LEU A 8 14.37 -9.97 -14.88
N LEU A 9 15.38 -9.18 -15.27
CA LEU A 9 16.69 -9.25 -14.61
C LEU A 9 16.84 -8.18 -13.51
N SER A 10 16.13 -7.07 -13.57
CA SER A 10 16.46 -5.87 -12.81
C SER A 10 15.92 -5.84 -11.37
N LEU A 11 14.75 -6.41 -11.09
CA LEU A 11 14.28 -6.55 -9.70
C LEU A 11 15.21 -7.50 -8.93
N THR A 12 15.63 -8.59 -9.58
CA THR A 12 16.66 -9.47 -9.03
C THR A 12 18.03 -8.78 -8.96
N LEU A 13 18.40 -7.89 -9.90
CA LEU A 13 19.73 -7.25 -9.90
C LEU A 13 19.91 -6.12 -8.87
N LEU A 14 18.84 -5.39 -8.48
CA LEU A 14 18.91 -4.47 -7.34
C LEU A 14 19.02 -5.26 -6.02
N LEU A 15 18.37 -6.43 -5.95
CA LEU A 15 18.42 -7.35 -4.80
C LEU A 15 19.71 -8.19 -4.75
N ILE A 16 20.33 -8.49 -5.90
CA ILE A 16 21.64 -9.18 -6.03
C ILE A 16 22.80 -8.24 -5.71
N ALA A 17 22.61 -6.92 -5.80
CA ALA A 17 23.66 -5.96 -5.48
C ALA A 17 24.13 -6.05 -4.02
N CYS A 18 23.41 -6.72 -3.11
CA CYS A 18 23.80 -6.92 -1.70
C CYS A 18 25.04 -7.81 -1.45
N GLN A 19 25.87 -8.14 -2.45
CA GLN A 19 26.97 -9.09 -2.28
C GLN A 19 28.38 -8.49 -2.33
N SER A 20 29.10 -8.65 -1.22
CA SER A 20 30.56 -8.80 -1.17
C SER A 20 30.92 -10.24 -1.54
N THR A 21 31.39 -10.50 -2.76
CA THR A 21 31.82 -11.85 -3.16
C THR A 21 33.33 -12.08 -2.97
N ARG A 22 33.71 -13.24 -2.40
CA ARG A 22 35.02 -13.88 -2.59
C ARG A 22 34.84 -15.35 -3.01
N PRO A 23 35.81 -15.94 -3.75
CA PRO A 23 35.53 -17.04 -4.66
C PRO A 23 35.63 -18.44 -4.02
N LEU A 24 34.70 -19.32 -4.44
CA LEU A 24 34.62 -20.75 -4.14
C LEU A 24 35.69 -21.60 -4.85
N PRO A 25 35.96 -22.82 -4.32
CA PRO A 25 36.23 -23.96 -5.19
C PRO A 25 35.40 -25.23 -4.88
N SER A 26 34.67 -25.68 -5.91
CA SER A 26 34.38 -27.05 -6.38
C SER A 26 33.81 -28.15 -5.45
N THR A 27 32.57 -28.52 -5.80
CA THR A 27 31.74 -29.75 -5.65
C THR A 27 32.46 -31.12 -5.78
N PRO A 28 31.87 -32.29 -5.36
CA PRO A 28 30.58 -32.82 -5.86
C PRO A 28 29.65 -33.68 -4.96
N THR A 29 28.35 -33.44 -5.15
CA THR A 29 27.22 -34.36 -5.50
C THR A 29 27.03 -35.71 -4.78
N GLU A 30 25.87 -35.90 -4.14
CA GLU A 30 25.09 -37.16 -4.24
C GLU A 30 23.59 -36.96 -3.90
N VAL A 31 22.72 -37.59 -4.69
CA VAL A 31 21.24 -37.53 -4.66
C VAL A 31 20.70 -38.77 -3.94
N ALA A 32 19.67 -38.63 -3.09
CA ALA A 32 18.92 -39.79 -2.57
C ALA A 32 17.41 -39.53 -2.42
N VAL A 33 16.66 -40.59 -2.76
CA VAL A 33 15.23 -40.73 -3.04
C VAL A 33 14.37 -40.91 -1.77
N LEU A 34 13.16 -40.34 -1.77
CA LEU A 34 12.06 -40.52 -0.79
C LEU A 34 11.34 -41.88 -0.91
N PRO A 35 10.71 -42.34 0.19
CA PRO A 35 9.36 -42.89 0.04
C PRO A 35 8.34 -42.40 1.09
N THR A 36 7.14 -42.17 0.57
CA THR A 36 5.80 -41.98 1.16
C THR A 36 5.34 -43.09 2.11
N GLU A 37 4.53 -42.74 3.13
CA GLU A 37 3.25 -43.41 3.45
C GLU A 37 2.44 -42.67 4.55
N ILE A 38 1.12 -42.56 4.32
CA ILE A 38 0.07 -41.98 5.18
C ILE A 38 -0.75 -43.11 5.82
N PRO A 39 -1.34 -42.92 7.02
CA PRO A 39 -2.65 -43.53 7.29
C PRO A 39 -3.70 -42.58 7.87
N ALA A 40 -4.93 -42.81 7.40
CA ALA A 40 -6.19 -42.11 7.68
C ALA A 40 -6.90 -42.61 8.98
N PRO A 41 -7.99 -41.95 9.44
CA PRO A 41 -8.49 -42.03 10.82
C PRO A 41 -9.67 -43.00 11.03
N SER A 42 -9.93 -43.39 12.28
CA SER A 42 -11.09 -44.20 12.69
C SER A 42 -12.07 -43.43 13.57
N SER A 43 -13.33 -43.44 13.15
CA SER A 43 -14.55 -43.04 13.85
C SER A 43 -15.06 -44.11 14.82
N GLU A 44 -15.73 -43.72 15.92
CA GLU A 44 -17.15 -44.09 16.20
C GLU A 44 -17.69 -43.54 17.55
N PRO A 45 -19.03 -43.44 17.73
CA PRO A 45 -19.73 -42.55 18.68
C PRO A 45 -20.53 -43.29 19.78
N THR A 46 -20.99 -42.58 20.83
CA THR A 46 -22.18 -42.99 21.61
C THR A 46 -22.94 -41.81 22.23
N THR A 47 -24.27 -41.94 22.23
CA THR A 47 -25.35 -40.99 22.50
C THR A 47 -25.89 -40.98 23.95
N GLN A 48 -26.40 -39.79 24.34
CA GLN A 48 -27.59 -39.46 25.16
C GLN A 48 -27.90 -40.14 26.51
N SER A 49 -28.16 -39.31 27.55
CA SER A 49 -29.46 -39.35 28.27
C SER A 49 -29.69 -38.11 29.17
N THR A 50 -30.96 -37.75 29.26
CA THR A 50 -31.66 -36.64 29.91
C THR A 50 -31.77 -36.76 31.44
N ASN A 51 -31.90 -35.64 32.17
CA ASN A 51 -32.91 -35.42 33.24
C ASN A 51 -32.79 -34.03 33.94
N LEU A 52 -33.93 -33.38 34.17
CA LEU A 52 -34.21 -32.32 35.17
C LEU A 52 -35.53 -32.74 35.86
N PRO A 53 -36.00 -32.11 36.98
CA PRO A 53 -35.35 -31.22 37.95
C PRO A 53 -35.62 -31.61 39.43
N THR A 54 -34.85 -31.09 40.40
CA THR A 54 -35.38 -30.86 41.77
C THR A 54 -34.63 -29.71 42.46
N THR A 55 -35.40 -28.79 43.04
CA THR A 55 -35.02 -27.55 43.72
C THR A 55 -34.70 -27.74 45.21
N GLU A 56 -33.61 -27.13 45.69
CA GLU A 56 -33.35 -26.46 47.00
C GLU A 56 -31.84 -26.57 47.36
N PRO A 57 -31.27 -25.70 48.23
CA PRO A 57 -31.43 -24.26 48.40
C PRO A 57 -30.11 -23.50 48.15
N ILE A 58 -30.21 -22.19 47.92
CA ILE A 58 -29.11 -21.27 47.63
C ILE A 58 -28.15 -21.18 48.83
N VAL A 59 -26.94 -21.71 48.67
CA VAL A 59 -25.76 -21.33 49.44
C VAL A 59 -24.94 -20.42 48.55
N ALA A 60 -24.83 -19.15 48.91
CA ALA A 60 -23.97 -18.20 48.20
C ALA A 60 -22.51 -18.68 48.30
N PRO A 61 -21.84 -19.03 47.19
CA PRO A 61 -20.40 -19.22 47.22
C PRO A 61 -19.78 -17.82 47.28
N THR A 62 -19.11 -17.54 48.38
CA THR A 62 -18.17 -16.43 48.49
C THR A 62 -17.00 -16.73 47.55
N THR A 63 -17.14 -16.35 46.28
CA THR A 63 -16.02 -16.29 45.35
C THR A 63 -15.14 -15.14 45.77
N GLN A 64 -14.07 -15.44 46.50
CA GLN A 64 -12.89 -14.59 46.42
C GLN A 64 -12.51 -14.52 44.94
N PRO A 65 -12.39 -13.33 44.33
CA PRO A 65 -11.84 -13.26 42.99
C PRO A 65 -10.44 -13.85 43.07
N SER A 66 -10.19 -14.91 42.29
CA SER A 66 -8.84 -15.32 41.95
C SER A 66 -8.07 -14.09 41.51
N PRO A 67 -6.78 -13.94 41.87
CA PRO A 67 -5.99 -12.84 41.35
C PRO A 67 -6.11 -12.87 39.83
N ILE A 68 -6.56 -11.76 39.24
CA ILE A 68 -6.52 -11.55 37.81
C ILE A 68 -5.03 -11.65 37.46
N VAL A 69 -4.61 -12.78 36.91
CA VAL A 69 -3.33 -12.87 36.24
C VAL A 69 -3.52 -11.99 35.01
N GLN A 70 -3.02 -10.75 35.06
CA GLN A 70 -2.93 -9.94 33.87
C GLN A 70 -2.11 -10.74 32.86
N SER A 71 -2.69 -10.99 31.69
CA SER A 71 -1.97 -11.55 30.56
C SER A 71 -0.70 -10.72 30.33
N LEU A 72 0.44 -11.38 30.16
CA LEU A 72 1.71 -10.72 29.84
C LEU A 72 1.68 -10.05 28.45
N PHE A 73 0.75 -10.46 27.60
CA PHE A 73 0.56 -9.98 26.24
C PHE A 73 -0.85 -9.38 26.05
N PRO A 74 -1.00 -8.35 25.21
CA PRO A 74 -2.30 -7.82 24.79
C PRO A 74 -3.19 -8.94 24.25
N THR A 75 -4.49 -8.84 24.51
CA THR A 75 -5.50 -9.74 23.94
C THR A 75 -6.21 -9.14 22.73
N GLU A 76 -5.88 -7.90 22.38
CA GLU A 76 -6.41 -7.12 21.27
C GLU A 76 -5.26 -6.27 20.70
N PRO A 77 -5.32 -5.85 19.42
CA PRO A 77 -4.33 -4.97 18.82
C PRO A 77 -4.10 -3.70 19.64
N LEU A 78 -2.84 -3.33 19.85
CA LEU A 78 -2.47 -2.07 20.48
C LEU A 78 -2.90 -0.89 19.58
N PRO A 79 -3.53 0.15 20.15
CA PRO A 79 -3.81 1.38 19.42
C PRO A 79 -2.53 1.99 18.83
N LEU A 80 -2.62 2.58 17.64
CA LEU A 80 -1.47 3.16 16.93
C LEU A 80 -0.77 4.27 17.74
N ASP A 81 -1.50 5.01 18.58
CA ASP A 81 -0.95 6.07 19.43
C ASP A 81 -0.16 5.56 20.65
N THR A 82 -0.19 4.24 20.90
CA THR A 82 0.60 3.59 21.95
C THR A 82 2.07 3.46 21.55
N TYR A 83 2.37 3.43 20.24
CA TYR A 83 3.72 3.27 19.72
C TYR A 83 4.49 4.61 19.77
N PRO A 84 5.67 4.66 20.41
CA PRO A 84 6.43 5.91 20.57
C PRO A 84 6.85 6.53 19.24
N ARG A 85 6.79 7.85 19.13
CA ARG A 85 7.24 8.62 17.96
C ARG A 85 8.25 9.70 18.38
N PRO A 86 9.14 10.13 17.49
CA PRO A 86 10.05 11.23 17.79
C PRO A 86 9.28 12.53 18.07
N PRO A 87 9.81 13.44 18.90
CA PRO A 87 9.25 14.78 19.03
C PRO A 87 9.21 15.52 17.69
N GLU A 88 8.10 16.20 17.44
CA GLU A 88 7.83 16.89 16.16
C GLU A 88 8.00 15.96 14.95
N ASP A 89 7.48 14.72 15.08
CA ASP A 89 7.49 13.71 14.03
C ASP A 89 6.96 14.27 12.71
N ASN A 90 7.75 14.15 11.66
CA ASN A 90 7.41 14.54 10.29
C ASN A 90 7.41 13.34 9.33
N GLY A 91 7.58 12.13 9.86
CA GLY A 91 7.63 10.89 9.08
C GLY A 91 8.87 10.73 8.20
N MET A 92 9.85 11.64 8.26
CA MET A 92 11.06 11.55 7.44
C MET A 92 12.14 10.74 8.14
N GLY A 93 12.63 9.72 7.44
CA GLY A 93 13.71 8.86 7.90
C GLY A 93 14.85 8.70 6.90
N ILE A 94 15.93 8.11 7.38
CA ILE A 94 17.08 7.74 6.55
C ILE A 94 17.70 6.41 7.03
N HIS A 95 18.19 5.61 6.10
CA HIS A 95 19.09 4.51 6.42
C HIS A 95 20.51 5.05 6.61
N TRP A 96 21.14 4.78 7.76
CA TRP A 96 22.42 5.38 8.13
C TRP A 96 23.59 4.91 7.26
N SER A 97 23.85 3.60 7.21
CA SER A 97 24.91 2.97 6.42
C SER A 97 24.63 1.47 6.37
N THR A 98 25.20 0.74 5.42
CA THR A 98 25.17 -0.74 5.46
C THR A 98 26.24 -1.33 6.38
N HIS A 99 27.06 -0.49 7.02
CA HIS A 99 28.08 -0.94 7.94
C HIS A 99 27.48 -1.50 9.25
N LEU A 100 27.95 -2.67 9.68
CA LEU A 100 27.45 -3.35 10.88
C LEU A 100 27.97 -2.75 12.21
N TYR A 101 29.00 -1.91 12.14
CA TYR A 101 29.69 -1.34 13.29
C TYR A 101 29.54 0.18 13.31
N ALA A 102 29.59 0.77 14.50
CA ALA A 102 29.53 2.22 14.63
C ALA A 102 30.74 2.92 14.01
N GLN A 103 30.53 4.15 13.58
CA GLN A 103 31.55 5.02 13.01
C GLN A 103 32.27 5.83 14.09
N SER A 104 33.31 6.55 13.68
CA SER A 104 34.02 7.47 14.58
C SER A 104 33.08 8.50 15.21
N ASP A 105 33.40 8.97 16.42
CA ASP A 105 32.63 10.05 17.08
C ASP A 105 32.56 11.31 16.20
N GLU A 106 33.62 11.59 15.43
CA GLU A 106 33.66 12.72 14.49
C GLU A 106 32.67 12.55 13.35
N ALA A 107 32.59 11.36 12.73
CA ALA A 107 31.62 11.08 11.69
C ALA A 107 30.19 11.07 12.25
N THR A 108 29.98 10.45 13.41
CA THR A 108 28.69 10.47 14.13
C THR A 108 28.22 11.90 14.41
N ASP A 109 29.09 12.76 14.95
CA ASP A 109 28.78 14.15 15.24
C ASP A 109 28.43 14.94 13.98
N TYR A 110 29.21 14.75 12.91
CA TYR A 110 28.96 15.39 11.63
C TYR A 110 27.57 15.03 11.11
N PHE A 111 27.28 13.74 10.97
CA PHE A 111 26.02 13.30 10.36
C PHE A 111 24.81 13.55 11.25
N ALA A 112 24.92 13.44 12.57
CA ALA A 112 23.84 13.85 13.46
C ALA A 112 23.45 15.33 13.25
N ASN A 113 24.43 16.22 13.05
CA ASN A 113 24.15 17.61 12.72
C ASN A 113 23.53 17.76 11.33
N GLU A 114 24.00 17.02 10.33
CA GLU A 114 23.41 17.04 8.98
C GLU A 114 21.93 16.60 8.99
N LEU A 115 21.59 15.58 9.79
CA LEU A 115 20.22 15.12 9.95
C LEU A 115 19.33 16.17 10.61
N VAL A 116 19.83 16.87 11.64
CA VAL A 116 19.14 18.02 12.25
C VAL A 116 18.93 19.13 11.22
N GLU A 117 19.94 19.45 10.41
CA GLU A 117 19.81 20.47 9.37
C GLU A 117 18.78 20.10 8.31
N MET A 118 18.62 18.82 7.97
CA MET A 118 17.58 18.31 7.06
C MET A 118 16.22 18.08 7.74
N ASN A 119 16.15 18.23 9.08
CA ASN A 119 15.03 17.83 9.94
C ASN A 119 14.58 16.37 9.72
N ILE A 120 15.53 15.43 9.64
CA ILE A 120 15.23 14.00 9.68
C ILE A 120 14.89 13.60 11.13
N LYS A 121 13.85 12.78 11.31
CA LYS A 121 13.36 12.37 12.64
C LYS A 121 13.51 10.87 12.90
N TRP A 122 13.68 10.05 11.88
CA TRP A 122 13.85 8.60 12.00
C TRP A 122 15.18 8.13 11.42
N VAL A 123 15.89 7.23 12.10
CA VAL A 123 17.20 6.75 11.63
C VAL A 123 17.31 5.25 11.80
N LYS A 124 17.47 4.52 10.70
CA LYS A 124 17.74 3.07 10.74
C LYS A 124 19.23 2.79 10.85
N LEU A 125 19.59 1.96 11.82
CA LEU A 125 20.94 1.47 12.09
C LEU A 125 20.98 -0.05 11.90
N LEU A 126 22.05 -0.55 11.29
CA LEU A 126 22.31 -1.98 11.14
C LEU A 126 23.35 -2.40 12.18
N VAL A 127 23.01 -3.36 13.06
CA VAL A 127 23.85 -3.76 14.21
C VAL A 127 24.27 -5.22 14.07
N ASP A 128 25.57 -5.49 14.26
CA ASP A 128 26.13 -6.84 14.25
C ASP A 128 25.67 -7.69 15.46
N GLY A 129 24.66 -8.54 15.25
CA GLY A 129 24.18 -9.49 16.24
C GLY A 129 23.66 -8.87 17.56
N LEU A 130 23.60 -9.69 18.61
CA LEU A 130 22.92 -9.36 19.87
C LEU A 130 23.81 -8.77 20.97
N THR A 131 25.13 -8.96 20.88
CA THR A 131 26.07 -8.61 21.97
C THR A 131 26.85 -7.33 21.70
N ASN A 132 26.83 -6.81 20.46
CA ASN A 132 27.52 -5.58 20.12
C ASN A 132 26.80 -4.35 20.69
N ARG A 133 27.57 -3.39 21.23
CA ARG A 133 27.13 -2.12 21.82
C ARG A 133 27.85 -0.91 21.22
N ASP A 134 28.54 -1.07 20.09
CA ASP A 134 29.35 0.00 19.48
C ASP A 134 28.52 1.24 19.11
N TYR A 135 27.23 1.07 18.82
CA TYR A 135 26.30 2.17 18.48
C TYR A 135 25.79 2.98 19.67
N ASP A 136 26.19 2.68 20.91
CA ASP A 136 25.72 3.40 22.10
C ASP A 136 25.89 4.92 21.99
N SER A 137 27.07 5.39 21.54
CA SER A 137 27.38 6.81 21.37
C SER A 137 26.52 7.46 20.28
N THR A 138 26.37 6.77 19.15
CA THR A 138 25.54 7.21 18.03
C THR A 138 24.07 7.32 18.45
N ILE A 139 23.53 6.31 19.14
CA ILE A 139 22.16 6.31 19.64
C ILE A 139 21.93 7.44 20.66
N ASP A 140 22.85 7.61 21.62
CA ASP A 140 22.76 8.71 22.59
C ASP A 140 22.72 10.08 21.88
N LYS A 141 23.50 10.23 20.80
CA LYS A 141 23.51 11.46 20.00
C LYS A 141 22.21 11.65 19.23
N LEU A 142 21.67 10.61 18.59
CA LEU A 142 20.44 10.69 17.82
C LEU A 142 19.25 11.07 18.72
N VAL A 143 19.10 10.36 19.84
CA VAL A 143 18.02 10.61 20.82
C VAL A 143 18.15 12.00 21.45
N ALA A 144 19.37 12.46 21.75
CA ALA A 144 19.61 13.81 22.24
C ALA A 144 19.25 14.93 21.24
N ASN A 145 19.07 14.60 19.96
CA ASN A 145 18.61 15.51 18.90
C ASN A 145 17.17 15.21 18.47
N ASP A 146 16.36 14.61 19.34
CA ASP A 146 14.94 14.31 19.10
C ASP A 146 14.69 13.41 17.88
N MET A 147 15.66 12.56 17.54
CA MET A 147 15.52 11.53 16.50
C MET A 147 15.23 10.17 17.13
N MET A 148 14.39 9.37 16.46
CA MET A 148 14.03 8.01 16.83
C MET A 148 14.89 6.99 16.08
N PRO A 149 15.78 6.24 16.75
CA PRO A 149 16.53 5.17 16.13
C PRO A 149 15.65 3.92 15.93
N ILE A 150 15.91 3.20 14.83
CA ILE A 150 15.39 1.86 14.54
C ILE A 150 16.61 0.94 14.44
N ILE A 151 16.64 -0.14 15.22
CA ILE A 151 17.73 -1.11 15.17
C ILE A 151 17.30 -2.28 14.30
N ARG A 152 18.00 -2.49 13.18
CA ARG A 152 17.98 -3.75 12.43
C ARG A 152 19.06 -4.66 13.01
N ILE A 153 18.62 -5.79 13.56
CA ILE A 153 19.54 -6.80 14.11
C ILE A 153 20.01 -7.66 12.96
N TYR A 154 21.28 -7.53 12.58
CA TYR A 154 21.86 -8.35 11.52
C TYR A 154 22.12 -9.77 12.03
N GLN A 155 21.67 -10.75 11.27
CA GLN A 155 22.09 -12.14 11.37
C GLN A 155 22.50 -12.62 9.99
N GLN A 156 23.50 -13.51 9.95
CA GLN A 156 23.97 -14.10 8.70
C GLN A 156 22.93 -15.06 8.11
N CYS A 157 22.27 -15.85 8.96
CA CYS A 157 21.19 -16.74 8.58
C CYS A 157 19.96 -16.47 9.45
N ASN A 158 18.78 -16.84 8.96
CA ASN A 158 17.49 -16.76 9.63
C ASN A 158 17.41 -17.84 10.72
N ASP A 159 18.33 -17.75 11.69
CA ASP A 159 18.40 -18.60 12.87
C ASP A 159 17.61 -17.98 14.03
N PRO A 160 17.10 -18.80 14.97
CA PRO A 160 16.45 -18.30 16.16
C PRO A 160 17.45 -17.50 17.00
N TYR A 161 17.01 -16.32 17.45
CA TYR A 161 17.78 -15.51 18.39
C TYR A 161 17.94 -16.23 19.74
N ASN A 162 19.08 -16.04 20.39
CA ASN A 162 19.20 -16.40 21.80
C ASN A 162 18.30 -15.47 22.64
N PRO A 163 17.30 -15.99 23.38
CA PRO A 163 16.30 -15.16 24.06
C PRO A 163 16.90 -14.31 25.18
N ASP A 164 17.89 -14.81 25.92
CA ASP A 164 18.52 -14.07 27.02
C ASP A 164 19.37 -12.90 26.47
N GLU A 165 20.08 -13.13 25.37
CA GLU A 165 20.89 -12.09 24.72
C GLU A 165 20.02 -11.04 24.02
N LEU A 166 18.93 -11.48 23.38
CA LEU A 166 17.95 -10.58 22.75
C LEU A 166 17.25 -9.71 23.79
N GLU A 167 16.77 -10.29 24.89
CA GLU A 167 16.19 -9.54 26.00
C GLU A 167 17.20 -8.51 26.54
N ALA A 168 18.45 -8.92 26.79
CA ALA A 168 19.48 -8.03 27.31
C ALA A 168 19.82 -6.88 26.35
N MET A 169 19.82 -7.12 25.04
CA MET A 169 20.00 -6.09 24.02
C MET A 169 18.84 -5.10 24.01
N VAL A 170 17.60 -5.60 23.97
CA VAL A 170 16.42 -4.76 23.89
C VAL A 170 16.29 -3.90 25.15
N ARG A 171 16.47 -4.47 26.35
CA ARG A 171 16.42 -3.68 27.60
C ARG A 171 17.45 -2.56 27.60
N HIS A 172 18.67 -2.86 27.18
CA HIS A 172 19.75 -1.87 27.11
C HIS A 172 19.40 -0.70 26.18
N TYR A 173 18.90 -0.97 24.98
CA TYR A 173 18.57 0.10 24.03
C TYR A 173 17.23 0.79 24.28
N VAL A 174 16.26 0.11 24.91
CA VAL A 174 15.03 0.74 25.43
C VAL A 174 15.36 1.78 26.50
N GLU A 175 16.31 1.51 27.40
CA GLU A 175 16.81 2.49 28.38
C GLU A 175 17.44 3.72 27.72
N LYS A 176 17.89 3.59 26.47
CA LYS A 176 18.46 4.67 25.66
C LYS A 176 17.44 5.36 24.74
N GLY A 177 16.20 4.89 24.69
CA GLY A 177 15.15 5.47 23.85
C GLY A 177 14.93 4.79 22.49
N VAL A 178 15.40 3.56 22.31
CA VAL A 178 15.13 2.76 21.10
C VAL A 178 14.00 1.77 21.35
N TYR A 179 12.94 1.89 20.56
CA TYR A 179 11.73 1.08 20.73
C TYR A 179 11.44 0.14 19.55
N TYR A 180 12.02 0.38 18.37
CA TYR A 180 11.71 -0.39 17.15
C TYR A 180 12.88 -1.30 16.75
N TYR A 181 12.57 -2.59 16.63
CA TYR A 181 13.56 -3.63 16.30
C TYR A 181 13.15 -4.34 15.01
N ASP A 182 13.89 -4.10 13.94
CA ASP A 182 13.69 -4.68 12.60
C ASP A 182 14.36 -6.07 12.54
N LEU A 183 13.57 -7.11 12.28
CA LEU A 183 13.97 -8.51 12.39
C LEU A 183 13.96 -9.21 11.05
N TYR A 184 15.06 -9.90 10.76
CA TYR A 184 15.26 -10.62 9.49
C TYR A 184 15.15 -9.67 8.28
N ASN A 185 15.42 -10.14 7.07
CA ASN A 185 15.45 -9.26 5.90
C ASN A 185 15.01 -10.01 4.65
N GLU A 186 13.98 -9.49 3.98
CA GLU A 186 13.50 -9.98 2.68
C GLU A 186 13.46 -11.52 2.57
N PRO A 187 12.88 -12.23 3.57
CA PRO A 187 12.98 -13.68 3.65
C PRO A 187 12.26 -14.40 2.51
N ASN A 188 11.46 -13.69 1.71
CA ASN A 188 10.89 -14.18 0.47
C ASN A 188 11.94 -14.42 -0.63
N GLN A 189 13.16 -13.86 -0.50
CA GLN A 189 14.27 -14.13 -1.41
C GLN A 189 15.05 -15.37 -0.96
N PRO A 190 15.56 -16.21 -1.88
CA PRO A 190 16.44 -17.32 -1.53
C PRO A 190 17.87 -16.85 -1.19
N GLY A 191 18.63 -17.70 -0.50
CA GLY A 191 20.04 -17.47 -0.19
C GLY A 191 20.33 -16.25 0.70
N GLU A 192 21.59 -15.78 0.67
CA GLU A 192 22.11 -14.77 1.61
C GLU A 192 21.30 -13.47 1.61
N SER A 193 20.75 -13.04 0.47
CA SER A 193 19.95 -11.81 0.38
C SER A 193 18.67 -11.86 1.21
N GLY A 194 18.04 -13.04 1.31
CA GLY A 194 16.87 -13.25 2.17
C GLY A 194 17.22 -13.72 3.58
N GLY A 195 18.50 -13.68 3.95
CA GLY A 195 18.99 -14.21 5.22
C GLY A 195 18.98 -15.74 5.28
N TRP A 196 18.97 -16.46 4.16
CA TRP A 196 19.08 -17.91 4.19
C TRP A 196 20.55 -18.34 3.99
N CYS A 197 20.99 -19.35 4.73
CA CYS A 197 22.32 -19.92 4.52
C CYS A 197 22.49 -20.43 3.07
N GLU A 198 23.73 -20.58 2.59
CA GLU A 198 24.04 -20.90 1.18
C GLU A 198 23.16 -22.05 0.64
N ASP A 199 22.50 -21.82 -0.51
CA ASP A 199 21.55 -22.70 -1.20
C ASP A 199 20.23 -23.03 -0.48
N GLU A 200 19.93 -22.40 0.66
CA GLU A 200 18.62 -22.55 1.30
C GLU A 200 17.51 -21.79 0.57
N THR A 201 16.32 -22.39 0.60
CA THR A 201 15.09 -21.84 0.03
C THR A 201 14.24 -21.19 1.12
N PRO A 202 13.38 -20.21 0.78
CA PRO A 202 12.47 -19.58 1.72
C PRO A 202 11.59 -20.61 2.47
N ARG A 203 11.56 -20.51 3.81
CA ARG A 203 10.76 -21.38 4.70
C ARG A 203 9.81 -20.55 5.57
N PRO A 204 8.64 -20.14 5.06
CA PRO A 204 7.74 -19.22 5.76
C PRO A 204 7.24 -19.75 7.11
N GLU A 205 6.93 -21.04 7.22
CA GLU A 205 6.41 -21.64 8.46
C GLU A 205 7.47 -21.68 9.56
N TYR A 206 8.70 -22.02 9.19
CA TYR A 206 9.84 -21.99 10.11
C TYR A 206 10.13 -20.56 10.59
N LEU A 207 10.12 -19.60 9.66
CA LEU A 207 10.36 -18.20 10.02
C LEU A 207 9.26 -17.65 10.93
N ALA A 208 7.99 -17.99 10.68
CA ALA A 208 6.86 -17.62 11.53
C ALA A 208 7.06 -18.09 12.99
N GLU A 209 7.55 -19.32 13.18
CA GLU A 209 7.81 -19.89 14.50
C GLU A 209 8.91 -19.11 15.24
N ILE A 210 10.10 -18.98 14.62
CA ILE A 210 11.24 -18.32 15.28
C ILE A 210 11.05 -16.81 15.43
N TRP A 211 10.27 -16.17 14.53
CA TRP A 211 9.91 -14.77 14.64
C TRP A 211 8.94 -14.54 15.80
N ALA A 212 7.92 -15.39 15.98
CA ALA A 212 6.97 -15.25 17.08
C ALA A 212 7.64 -15.34 18.46
N ASP A 213 8.65 -16.19 18.61
CA ASP A 213 9.44 -16.27 19.84
C ASP A 213 10.25 -14.99 20.08
N ALA A 214 10.95 -14.49 19.06
CA ALA A 214 11.69 -13.23 19.14
C ALA A 214 10.76 -12.03 19.45
N ALA A 215 9.57 -12.00 18.83
CA ALA A 215 8.58 -10.96 19.01
C ALA A 215 8.14 -10.83 20.48
N ARG A 216 7.85 -11.96 21.12
CA ARG A 216 7.51 -12.02 22.55
C ARG A 216 8.65 -11.51 23.44
N THR A 217 9.89 -11.93 23.15
CA THR A 217 11.07 -11.49 23.90
C THR A 217 11.26 -9.97 23.82
N ILE A 218 11.17 -9.40 22.62
CA ILE A 218 11.32 -7.95 22.40
C ILE A 218 10.24 -7.17 23.15
N TYR A 219 8.97 -7.60 23.05
CA TYR A 219 7.87 -6.94 23.72
C TYR A 219 8.00 -6.98 25.25
N GLN A 220 8.36 -8.12 25.83
CA GLN A 220 8.59 -8.26 27.27
C GLN A 220 9.81 -7.45 27.76
N ALA A 221 10.75 -7.16 26.88
CA ALA A 221 11.90 -6.31 27.15
C ALA A 221 11.59 -4.80 27.02
N GLY A 222 10.41 -4.44 26.48
CA GLY A 222 9.93 -3.05 26.34
C GLY A 222 10.09 -2.46 24.95
N GLY A 223 10.48 -3.26 23.94
CA GLY A 223 10.53 -2.86 22.54
C GLY A 223 9.32 -3.36 21.74
N TYR A 224 9.29 -3.04 20.46
CA TYR A 224 8.28 -3.49 19.50
C TYR A 224 8.95 -4.26 18.35
N PRO A 225 8.56 -5.52 18.11
CA PRO A 225 9.12 -6.35 17.05
C PRO A 225 8.58 -5.96 15.67
N GLY A 226 9.49 -5.79 14.73
CA GLY A 226 9.19 -5.61 13.32
C GLY A 226 8.92 -6.97 12.66
N LEU A 227 7.89 -7.04 11.83
CA LEU A 227 7.75 -8.09 10.82
C LEU A 227 8.94 -8.01 9.86
N PRO A 228 9.41 -9.14 9.31
CA PRO A 228 10.42 -9.12 8.27
C PRO A 228 9.99 -8.27 7.07
N SER A 229 10.95 -7.59 6.44
CA SER A 229 10.72 -6.76 5.25
C SER A 229 10.41 -7.59 3.99
N PHE A 230 9.24 -8.21 3.89
CA PHE A 230 8.78 -8.88 2.67
C PHE A 230 7.71 -8.06 1.93
N PHE A 231 7.61 -8.28 0.62
CA PHE A 231 6.72 -7.52 -0.26
C PHE A 231 5.28 -8.07 -0.24
N ALA A 232 4.31 -7.17 -0.34
CA ALA A 232 2.95 -7.54 -0.68
C ALA A 232 2.93 -8.12 -2.10
N PRO A 233 2.37 -9.33 -2.32
CA PRO A 233 2.43 -9.99 -3.62
C PRO A 233 1.58 -9.28 -4.69
N ASN A 234 2.00 -9.46 -5.93
CA ASN A 234 1.27 -9.07 -7.13
C ASN A 234 0.08 -10.02 -7.35
N GLN A 235 -1.14 -9.51 -7.23
CA GLN A 235 -2.37 -10.32 -7.36
C GLN A 235 -2.69 -10.76 -8.79
N LYS A 236 -1.91 -10.30 -9.78
CA LYS A 236 -1.99 -10.76 -11.17
C LYS A 236 -1.27 -12.09 -11.39
N GLU A 237 -0.36 -12.48 -10.50
CA GLU A 237 0.27 -13.79 -10.54
C GLU A 237 -0.74 -14.88 -10.16
N GLU A 238 -0.75 -16.03 -10.85
CA GLU A 238 -1.79 -17.06 -10.66
C GLU A 238 -1.83 -17.63 -9.23
N GLU A 239 -0.67 -17.72 -8.57
CA GLU A 239 -0.48 -18.31 -7.24
C GLU A 239 -0.08 -17.26 -6.20
N TRP A 240 -0.52 -16.01 -6.35
CA TRP A 240 -0.14 -14.90 -5.45
C TRP A 240 -0.50 -15.14 -3.97
N GLN A 241 -1.53 -15.94 -3.70
CA GLN A 241 -1.93 -16.34 -2.34
C GLN A 241 -1.00 -17.41 -1.74
N GLU A 242 -0.20 -18.06 -2.57
CA GLU A 242 0.87 -18.96 -2.16
C GLU A 242 2.20 -18.20 -2.03
N ALA A 243 2.20 -16.87 -2.11
CA ALA A 243 3.41 -16.10 -1.87
C ALA A 243 3.85 -16.20 -0.41
N PHE A 244 5.15 -16.00 -0.15
CA PHE A 244 5.75 -16.03 1.19
C PHE A 244 4.96 -15.18 2.21
N PHE A 245 4.46 -14.01 1.79
CA PHE A 245 3.62 -13.12 2.60
C PHE A 245 2.43 -13.86 3.23
N TYR A 246 1.64 -14.56 2.41
CA TYR A 246 0.45 -15.28 2.86
C TYR A 246 0.81 -16.54 3.65
N GLN A 247 1.78 -17.31 3.18
CA GLN A 247 2.22 -18.52 3.88
C GLN A 247 2.76 -18.21 5.28
N PHE A 248 3.51 -17.10 5.45
CA PHE A 248 4.02 -16.67 6.75
C PHE A 248 2.88 -16.33 7.73
N PHE A 249 1.88 -15.56 7.28
CA PHE A 249 0.75 -15.17 8.10
C PHE A 249 -0.21 -16.34 8.40
N GLU A 250 -0.41 -17.23 7.43
CA GLU A 250 -1.16 -18.46 7.66
C GLU A 250 -0.47 -19.35 8.69
N ALA A 251 0.85 -19.52 8.59
CA ALA A 251 1.63 -20.27 9.56
C ALA A 251 1.52 -19.70 10.98
N LEU A 252 1.56 -18.37 11.16
CA LEU A 252 1.34 -17.75 12.47
C LEU A 252 -0.02 -18.14 13.07
N ARG A 253 -1.08 -18.10 12.27
CA ARG A 253 -2.43 -18.49 12.70
C ARG A 253 -2.51 -19.98 13.03
N GLU A 254 -1.96 -20.85 12.19
CA GLU A 254 -1.96 -22.30 12.41
C GLU A 254 -1.15 -22.73 13.63
N GLN A 255 -0.05 -22.02 13.91
CA GLN A 255 0.78 -22.22 15.10
C GLN A 255 0.17 -21.62 16.38
N GLY A 256 -0.93 -20.85 16.27
CA GLY A 256 -1.58 -20.19 17.41
C GLY A 256 -0.81 -18.97 17.92
N ASN A 257 -0.02 -18.32 17.06
CA ASN A 257 0.81 -17.14 17.34
C ASN A 257 0.23 -15.84 16.76
N GLU A 258 -1.03 -15.82 16.31
CA GLU A 258 -1.64 -14.61 15.70
C GLU A 258 -1.62 -13.40 16.65
N ASP A 259 -1.70 -13.62 17.95
CA ASP A 259 -1.70 -12.57 18.98
C ASP A 259 -0.39 -11.78 19.06
N VAL A 260 0.73 -12.30 18.54
CA VAL A 260 1.99 -11.54 18.50
C VAL A 260 1.94 -10.36 17.52
N LEU A 261 0.96 -10.35 16.61
CA LEU A 261 0.69 -9.22 15.71
C LEU A 261 0.09 -8.02 16.45
N TYR A 262 -0.50 -8.21 17.63
CA TYR A 262 -1.17 -7.15 18.38
C TYR A 262 -0.21 -6.09 18.92
N PHE A 263 1.09 -6.38 18.96
CA PHE A 263 2.12 -5.50 19.46
C PHE A 263 3.33 -5.41 18.51
N SER A 264 3.15 -5.77 17.24
CA SER A 264 4.19 -5.67 16.22
C SER A 264 4.02 -4.45 15.32
N TRP A 265 5.02 -4.19 14.48
CA TRP A 265 4.97 -3.22 13.39
C TRP A 265 5.49 -3.86 12.10
N ALA A 266 5.19 -3.30 10.93
CA ALA A 266 5.68 -3.79 9.65
C ALA A 266 6.89 -2.99 9.16
N SER A 267 8.00 -3.69 8.92
CA SER A 267 9.15 -3.19 8.17
C SER A 267 8.90 -3.37 6.68
N ILE A 268 9.19 -2.35 5.87
CA ILE A 268 8.86 -2.37 4.44
C ILE A 268 9.97 -1.72 3.62
N HIS A 269 10.28 -2.30 2.47
CA HIS A 269 11.25 -1.78 1.52
C HIS A 269 10.52 -1.13 0.32
N ASN A 270 10.23 0.17 0.41
CA ASN A 270 9.49 0.93 -0.61
C ASN A 270 10.43 1.61 -1.60
N TYR A 271 11.21 0.82 -2.33
CA TYR A 271 12.08 1.34 -3.38
C TYR A 271 11.26 1.88 -4.55
N ASN A 272 11.57 3.10 -4.98
CA ASN A 272 10.92 3.72 -6.14
C ASN A 272 11.34 3.08 -7.47
N ILE A 273 12.47 2.37 -7.50
CA ILE A 273 13.19 2.07 -8.75
C ILE A 273 13.30 3.36 -9.59
N ASN A 274 12.97 3.33 -10.87
CA ASN A 274 12.74 4.52 -11.69
C ASN A 274 11.26 4.89 -11.91
N HIS A 275 10.37 4.54 -10.98
CA HIS A 275 8.97 4.95 -10.96
C HIS A 275 8.74 6.23 -10.12
N PRO A 276 7.94 7.20 -10.63
CA PRO A 276 7.60 8.38 -9.85
C PRO A 276 6.74 8.00 -8.62
N PRO A 277 6.78 8.78 -7.53
CA PRO A 277 6.06 8.43 -6.30
C PRO A 277 4.58 8.06 -6.43
N PRO A 278 3.76 8.70 -7.31
CA PRO A 278 2.36 8.33 -7.48
C PRO A 278 2.14 7.06 -8.33
N TYR A 279 3.18 6.38 -8.81
CA TYR A 279 3.05 5.09 -9.51
C TYR A 279 2.26 4.08 -8.65
N PRO A 280 1.37 3.25 -9.24
CA PRO A 280 1.11 3.06 -10.66
C PRO A 280 0.12 4.05 -11.29
N TYR A 281 -0.30 5.10 -10.59
CA TYR A 281 -1.37 6.00 -11.03
C TYR A 281 -0.88 7.23 -11.82
N ASP A 282 0.41 7.30 -12.12
CA ASP A 282 0.97 8.37 -12.93
C ASP A 282 0.51 8.29 -14.40
N GLU A 283 0.59 9.41 -15.10
CA GLU A 283 0.08 9.53 -16.47
C GLU A 283 0.80 8.62 -17.47
N VAL A 284 2.10 8.33 -17.28
CA VAL A 284 2.87 7.46 -18.18
C VAL A 284 2.32 6.05 -18.10
N ASN A 285 2.14 5.51 -16.89
CA ASN A 285 1.55 4.18 -16.73
C ASN A 285 0.08 4.14 -17.19
N GLN A 286 -0.71 5.16 -16.82
CA GLN A 286 -2.15 5.13 -17.04
C GLN A 286 -2.58 5.40 -18.48
N THR A 287 -1.78 6.07 -19.29
CA THR A 287 -2.18 6.47 -20.65
C THR A 287 -1.16 6.12 -21.73
N GLY A 288 0.08 5.79 -21.36
CA GLY A 288 1.18 5.68 -22.31
C GLY A 288 1.65 7.02 -22.86
N ARG A 289 1.47 8.13 -22.12
CA ARG A 289 1.84 9.48 -22.57
C ARG A 289 3.29 9.54 -23.06
N LEU A 290 3.48 10.03 -24.29
CA LEU A 290 4.81 10.23 -24.87
C LEU A 290 5.64 11.29 -24.13
N LEU A 291 6.96 11.17 -24.23
CA LEU A 291 7.91 12.18 -23.75
C LEU A 291 7.61 13.56 -24.35
N THR A 292 7.65 14.60 -23.52
CA THR A 292 7.63 16.00 -23.99
C THR A 292 9.04 16.47 -24.38
N PRO A 293 9.18 17.54 -25.17
CA PRO A 293 10.48 18.16 -25.45
C PRO A 293 11.24 18.57 -24.19
N GLU A 294 10.54 19.03 -23.16
CA GLU A 294 11.12 19.42 -21.87
C GLU A 294 11.66 18.21 -21.11
N GLU A 295 10.96 17.07 -21.12
CA GLU A 295 11.47 15.83 -20.53
C GLU A 295 12.71 15.33 -21.28
N ILE A 296 12.70 15.39 -22.61
CA ILE A 296 13.86 15.00 -23.44
C ILE A 296 15.08 15.87 -23.09
N ASP A 297 14.89 17.18 -22.92
CA ASP A 297 15.96 18.11 -22.56
C ASP A 297 16.44 17.91 -21.11
N ARG A 298 15.51 17.81 -20.15
CA ARG A 298 15.75 17.58 -18.72
C ARG A 298 16.63 16.35 -18.47
N TYR A 299 16.33 15.25 -19.16
CA TYR A 299 17.05 13.97 -19.04
C TYR A 299 18.13 13.76 -20.11
N GLN A 300 18.40 14.78 -20.94
CA GLN A 300 19.42 14.75 -22.00
C GLN A 300 19.33 13.54 -22.93
N LEU A 301 18.10 13.13 -23.27
CA LEU A 301 17.85 11.93 -24.07
C LEU A 301 18.22 12.18 -25.53
N ASN A 302 19.03 11.29 -26.10
CA ASN A 302 19.28 11.32 -27.54
C ASN A 302 18.04 10.82 -28.33
N PRO A 303 17.94 11.10 -29.64
CA PRO A 303 16.76 10.73 -30.43
C PRO A 303 16.42 9.23 -30.41
N ALA A 304 17.42 8.35 -30.32
CA ALA A 304 17.18 6.91 -30.26
C ALA A 304 16.63 6.47 -28.89
N GLN A 305 17.16 7.02 -27.80
CA GLN A 305 16.63 6.78 -26.45
C GLN A 305 15.18 7.26 -26.32
N ALA A 306 14.89 8.48 -26.78
CA ALA A 306 13.54 9.04 -26.74
C ALA A 306 12.55 8.20 -27.58
N GLN A 307 12.98 7.72 -28.76
CA GLN A 307 12.17 6.85 -29.61
C GLN A 307 11.89 5.50 -28.93
N GLU A 308 12.91 4.87 -28.32
CA GLU A 308 12.76 3.58 -27.64
C GLU A 308 11.83 3.70 -26.41
N MET A 309 11.99 4.74 -25.60
CA MET A 309 11.12 4.99 -24.45
C MET A 309 9.68 5.22 -24.88
N ASN A 310 9.45 6.07 -25.89
CA ASN A 310 8.11 6.30 -26.44
C ASN A 310 7.47 5.02 -26.99
N LEU A 311 8.25 4.13 -27.60
CA LEU A 311 7.74 2.83 -28.03
C LEU A 311 7.25 1.99 -26.84
N ASN A 312 8.03 1.90 -25.76
CA ASN A 312 7.60 1.18 -24.55
C ASN A 312 6.34 1.80 -23.93
N ARG A 313 6.23 3.13 -23.89
CA ARG A 313 5.02 3.83 -23.41
C ARG A 313 3.79 3.58 -24.29
N VAL A 314 3.95 3.51 -25.61
CA VAL A 314 2.84 3.15 -26.52
C VAL A 314 2.39 1.71 -26.30
N VAL A 315 3.32 0.77 -26.17
CA VAL A 315 3.00 -0.63 -25.89
C VAL A 315 2.25 -0.77 -24.57
N ALA A 316 2.72 -0.10 -23.52
CA ALA A 316 2.05 0.01 -22.24
C ALA A 316 0.59 0.50 -22.37
N GLY A 317 0.38 1.59 -23.09
CA GLY A 317 -0.95 2.15 -23.31
C GLY A 317 -1.89 1.19 -24.06
N ILE A 318 -1.37 0.39 -25.00
CA ILE A 318 -2.16 -0.65 -25.68
C ILE A 318 -2.51 -1.78 -24.69
N LEU A 319 -1.52 -2.30 -23.97
CA LEU A 319 -1.67 -3.42 -23.03
C LEU A 319 -2.69 -3.15 -21.93
N LYS A 320 -2.86 -1.88 -21.52
CA LYS A 320 -3.91 -1.48 -20.58
C LYS A 320 -5.33 -1.80 -21.08
N HIS A 321 -5.55 -1.74 -22.39
CA HIS A 321 -6.88 -1.89 -23.00
C HIS A 321 -7.08 -3.22 -23.71
N ARG A 322 -6.01 -3.79 -24.29
CA ARG A 322 -6.06 -5.06 -25.02
C ARG A 322 -4.67 -5.68 -25.16
N LEU A 323 -4.61 -6.99 -25.37
CA LEU A 323 -3.40 -7.66 -25.82
C LEU A 323 -2.95 -7.15 -27.20
N LEU A 324 -1.65 -7.21 -27.45
CA LEU A 324 -1.01 -6.83 -28.70
C LEU A 324 -1.35 -7.86 -29.80
N THR A 325 -1.50 -7.39 -31.05
CA THR A 325 -1.90 -8.21 -32.21
C THR A 325 -0.79 -8.33 -33.26
N GLU A 326 -1.02 -9.10 -34.32
CA GLU A 326 -0.12 -9.18 -35.48
C GLU A 326 0.05 -7.81 -36.17
N GLU A 327 -0.99 -6.97 -36.20
CA GLU A 327 -0.89 -5.60 -36.72
C GLU A 327 0.05 -4.74 -35.88
N ASP A 328 0.05 -4.92 -34.55
CA ASP A 328 1.01 -4.25 -33.67
C ASP A 328 2.45 -4.75 -33.92
N ALA A 329 2.63 -6.04 -34.22
CA ALA A 329 3.93 -6.59 -34.60
C ALA A 329 4.50 -5.90 -35.86
N GLU A 330 3.67 -5.74 -36.89
CA GLU A 330 4.02 -4.99 -38.11
C GLU A 330 4.31 -3.52 -37.80
N ARG A 331 3.44 -2.87 -37.02
CA ARG A 331 3.55 -1.46 -36.64
C ARG A 331 4.87 -1.17 -35.91
N PHE A 332 5.29 -2.07 -35.02
CA PHE A 332 6.50 -1.90 -34.24
C PHE A 332 7.73 -2.52 -34.91
N ASN A 333 7.58 -3.21 -36.05
CA ASN A 333 8.66 -3.93 -36.71
C ASN A 333 9.35 -4.94 -35.79
N VAL A 334 8.53 -5.77 -35.14
CA VAL A 334 8.93 -6.94 -34.34
C VAL A 334 8.27 -8.21 -34.86
N SER A 335 8.78 -9.36 -34.46
CA SER A 335 8.17 -10.65 -34.79
C SER A 335 6.88 -10.89 -34.00
N TYR A 336 5.97 -11.65 -34.59
CA TYR A 336 4.75 -12.08 -33.93
C TYR A 336 5.05 -12.87 -32.63
N SER A 337 6.10 -13.70 -32.62
CA SER A 337 6.55 -14.41 -31.42
C SER A 337 7.02 -13.50 -30.28
N GLU A 338 7.61 -12.33 -30.60
CA GLU A 338 7.98 -11.36 -29.56
C GLU A 338 6.73 -10.73 -28.92
N ILE A 339 5.71 -10.44 -29.73
CA ILE A 339 4.42 -9.93 -29.25
C ILE A 339 3.69 -10.97 -28.40
N GLU A 340 3.67 -12.24 -28.81
CA GLU A 340 3.10 -13.34 -28.01
C GLU A 340 3.79 -13.47 -26.65
N GLU A 341 5.12 -13.36 -26.60
CA GLU A 341 5.86 -13.41 -25.34
C GLU A 341 5.56 -12.19 -24.44
N ILE A 342 5.45 -10.99 -25.01
CA ILE A 342 5.04 -9.80 -24.24
C ILE A 342 3.63 -10.00 -23.65
N ASN A 343 2.68 -10.48 -24.46
CA ASN A 343 1.32 -10.76 -23.99
C ASN A 343 1.28 -11.83 -22.90
N ARG A 344 2.10 -12.90 -23.03
CA ARG A 344 2.24 -13.95 -22.01
C ARG A 344 2.72 -13.35 -20.70
N LYS A 345 3.84 -12.63 -20.71
CA LYS A 345 4.42 -12.02 -19.51
C LYS A 345 3.50 -10.99 -18.88
N PHE A 346 2.84 -10.16 -19.70
CA PHE A 346 1.84 -9.22 -19.22
C PHE A 346 0.69 -9.94 -18.52
N THR A 347 0.14 -11.00 -19.12
CA THR A 347 -0.98 -11.75 -18.53
C THR A 347 -0.57 -12.46 -17.24
N ALA A 348 0.67 -12.96 -17.16
CA ALA A 348 1.21 -13.66 -16.01
C ALA A 348 1.63 -12.76 -14.83
N GLY A 349 1.51 -11.43 -14.95
CA GLY A 349 2.00 -10.51 -13.92
C GLY A 349 3.52 -10.29 -13.92
N GLU A 350 4.25 -10.88 -14.87
CA GLU A 350 5.71 -10.73 -15.03
C GLU A 350 6.11 -9.38 -15.66
N LEU A 351 5.13 -8.56 -16.07
CA LEU A 351 5.31 -7.19 -16.56
C LEU A 351 4.37 -6.25 -15.81
N MET A 352 4.65 -4.95 -15.95
CA MET A 352 3.85 -3.80 -15.51
C MET A 352 2.37 -4.06 -15.13
N GLY A 353 1.99 -3.49 -14.00
CA GLY A 353 0.60 -3.42 -13.52
C GLY A 353 0.00 -2.01 -13.66
N PHE A 354 -1.33 -1.91 -13.56
CA PHE A 354 -2.05 -0.63 -13.70
C PHE A 354 -2.76 -0.16 -12.44
N ASN A 355 -2.64 -0.92 -11.35
CA ASN A 355 -3.15 -0.60 -10.03
C ASN A 355 -2.20 -1.21 -8.97
N LEU A 356 -2.35 -0.80 -7.71
CA LEU A 356 -1.45 -1.21 -6.62
C LEU A 356 -1.40 -2.72 -6.36
N TYR A 357 -2.46 -3.46 -6.69
CA TYR A 357 -2.51 -4.91 -6.52
C TYR A 357 -1.80 -5.64 -7.65
N ASP A 358 -1.75 -5.06 -8.85
CA ASP A 358 -1.01 -5.60 -9.99
C ASP A 358 0.49 -5.25 -9.92
N ASP A 359 0.82 -4.04 -9.44
CA ASP A 359 2.19 -3.55 -9.36
C ASP A 359 2.28 -2.35 -8.42
N SER A 360 2.93 -2.59 -7.29
CA SER A 360 3.13 -1.57 -6.25
C SER A 360 4.60 -1.20 -6.07
N THR A 361 5.46 -1.42 -7.08
CA THR A 361 6.92 -1.16 -7.03
C THR A 361 7.27 0.34 -7.00
N ALA A 362 6.81 1.06 -5.97
CA ALA A 362 7.09 2.46 -5.75
C ALA A 362 6.76 2.88 -4.29
N PHE A 363 6.73 4.19 -4.05
CA PHE A 363 6.41 4.81 -2.77
C PHE A 363 5.10 4.29 -2.15
N LEU A 364 4.04 4.08 -2.95
CA LEU A 364 2.73 3.66 -2.48
C LEU A 364 2.61 2.17 -2.09
N HIS A 365 3.69 1.39 -2.11
CA HIS A 365 3.68 -0.03 -1.73
C HIS A 365 3.10 -0.29 -0.34
N PHE A 366 3.30 0.63 0.61
CA PHE A 366 2.75 0.50 1.95
C PHE A 366 1.21 0.36 1.94
N VAL A 367 0.51 0.95 0.96
CA VAL A 367 -0.95 0.83 0.84
C VAL A 367 -1.33 -0.60 0.43
N ALA A 368 -0.61 -1.18 -0.53
CA ALA A 368 -0.86 -2.55 -0.97
C ALA A 368 -0.59 -3.55 0.17
N TYR A 369 0.53 -3.38 0.88
CA TYR A 369 0.86 -4.17 2.07
C TYR A 369 -0.23 -4.05 3.13
N ARG A 370 -0.61 -2.83 3.51
CA ARG A 370 -1.64 -2.58 4.53
C ARG A 370 -2.95 -3.24 4.14
N ASN A 371 -3.40 -3.08 2.90
CA ASN A 371 -4.69 -3.62 2.47
C ASN A 371 -4.69 -5.15 2.54
N GLN A 372 -3.64 -5.81 2.05
CA GLN A 372 -3.54 -7.27 2.09
C GLN A 372 -3.43 -7.80 3.53
N PHE A 373 -2.69 -7.09 4.41
CA PHE A 373 -2.66 -7.40 5.84
C PHE A 373 -4.04 -7.21 6.50
N TYR A 374 -4.71 -6.10 6.22
CA TYR A 374 -6.03 -5.79 6.78
C TYR A 374 -7.09 -6.78 6.32
N ASP A 375 -7.03 -7.25 5.07
CA ASP A 375 -7.94 -8.28 4.55
C ASP A 375 -7.76 -9.64 5.30
N LEU A 376 -6.54 -9.93 5.78
CA LEU A 376 -6.25 -11.13 6.56
C LEU A 376 -6.74 -11.04 8.01
N PHE A 377 -6.56 -9.89 8.66
CA PHE A 377 -6.67 -9.77 10.12
C PHE A 377 -7.72 -8.76 10.62
N GLY A 378 -8.15 -7.83 9.78
CA GLY A 378 -9.18 -6.83 10.12
C GLY A 378 -8.71 -5.71 11.05
N PHE A 379 -7.40 -5.53 11.25
CA PHE A 379 -6.81 -4.43 12.01
C PHE A 379 -5.53 -3.90 11.35
N GLU A 380 -5.05 -2.76 11.84
CA GLU A 380 -3.83 -2.11 11.37
C GLU A 380 -2.72 -2.23 12.41
N ILE A 381 -1.48 -2.29 11.93
CA ILE A 381 -0.26 -2.16 12.73
C ILE A 381 0.55 -0.97 12.22
N PRO A 382 1.45 -0.38 13.03
CA PRO A 382 2.38 0.63 12.54
C PRO A 382 3.22 0.08 11.39
N MET A 383 3.54 0.93 10.43
CA MET A 383 4.31 0.60 9.25
C MET A 383 5.41 1.63 9.10
N ILE A 384 6.65 1.18 8.98
CA ILE A 384 7.79 2.04 8.73
C ILE A 384 8.49 1.50 7.49
N SER A 385 8.63 2.33 6.46
CA SER A 385 9.58 1.99 5.40
C SER A 385 10.97 2.16 5.97
N THR A 386 11.67 1.06 6.09
CA THR A 386 13.01 0.98 6.67
C THR A 386 14.08 1.11 5.60
N GLU A 387 13.70 0.87 4.34
CA GLU A 387 14.46 1.16 3.13
C GLU A 387 13.48 1.67 2.07
N GLY A 388 13.94 2.54 1.18
CA GLY A 388 13.08 3.04 0.11
C GLY A 388 13.58 4.31 -0.54
N GLY A 389 12.69 4.98 -1.26
CA GLY A 389 13.01 6.17 -2.03
C GLY A 389 13.69 5.86 -3.36
N ALA A 390 14.09 6.92 -4.07
CA ALA A 390 14.73 6.83 -5.37
C ALA A 390 16.25 6.71 -5.24
N THR A 391 16.86 5.86 -6.06
CA THR A 391 18.30 5.67 -6.11
C THR A 391 18.87 6.22 -7.43
N ASN A 392 19.91 7.05 -7.34
CA ASN A 392 20.59 7.58 -8.51
C ASN A 392 21.10 6.42 -9.37
N GLY A 393 20.81 6.47 -10.67
CA GLY A 393 21.20 5.45 -11.62
C GLY A 393 20.16 4.37 -11.90
N SER A 394 19.09 4.28 -11.12
CA SER A 394 17.99 3.34 -11.38
C SER A 394 17.35 3.57 -12.74
N SER A 395 17.14 2.48 -13.48
CA SER A 395 16.66 2.49 -14.87
C SER A 395 15.97 1.17 -15.26
N GLU A 396 15.33 0.53 -14.30
CA GLU A 396 14.80 -0.83 -14.39
C GLU A 396 13.61 -0.91 -15.36
N ASP A 397 12.76 0.11 -15.37
CA ASP A 397 11.62 0.24 -16.26
C ASP A 397 11.95 1.11 -17.51
N PRO A 398 11.91 0.56 -18.73
CA PRO A 398 12.28 1.28 -19.94
C PRO A 398 11.26 2.34 -20.41
N ARG A 399 10.12 2.47 -19.71
CA ARG A 399 9.12 3.53 -19.95
C ARG A 399 9.54 4.85 -19.29
N TYR A 400 10.39 4.80 -18.27
CA TYR A 400 10.81 5.95 -17.50
C TYR A 400 12.29 6.29 -17.75
N PRO A 401 12.66 7.57 -17.67
CA PRO A 401 14.07 7.97 -17.67
C PRO A 401 14.86 7.34 -16.52
N GLN A 402 16.17 7.24 -16.69
CA GLN A 402 17.07 6.90 -15.60
C GLN A 402 16.99 7.98 -14.52
N VAL A 403 16.95 7.57 -13.25
CA VAL A 403 16.92 8.48 -12.10
C VAL A 403 18.24 9.24 -12.01
N ASP A 404 18.19 10.56 -12.08
CA ASP A 404 19.32 11.46 -11.80
C ASP A 404 19.23 12.02 -10.37
N GLY A 405 20.31 12.64 -9.87
CA GLY A 405 20.34 13.20 -8.51
C GLY A 405 19.28 14.29 -8.25
N GLN A 406 18.82 15.00 -9.28
CA GLN A 406 17.74 15.97 -9.14
C GLN A 406 16.38 15.26 -9.05
N THR A 407 16.18 14.14 -9.77
CA THR A 407 15.00 13.28 -9.61
C THR A 407 14.94 12.68 -8.21
N VAL A 408 16.07 12.26 -7.64
CA VAL A 408 16.15 11.85 -6.21
C VAL A 408 15.64 12.97 -5.31
N ALA A 409 16.15 14.19 -5.49
CA ALA A 409 15.71 15.34 -4.70
C ALA A 409 14.21 15.65 -4.86
N ASP A 410 13.73 15.69 -6.10
CA ASP A 410 12.34 16.03 -6.44
C ASP A 410 11.37 15.00 -5.82
N TRP A 411 11.69 13.71 -5.91
CA TRP A 411 10.85 12.64 -5.37
C TRP A 411 10.92 12.54 -3.84
N THR A 412 12.09 12.76 -3.23
CA THR A 412 12.20 12.82 -1.76
C THR A 412 11.41 14.00 -1.19
N LEU A 413 11.44 15.18 -1.83
CA LEU A 413 10.62 16.31 -1.41
C LEU A 413 9.13 16.02 -1.53
N TRP A 414 8.70 15.37 -2.61
CA TRP A 414 7.32 14.93 -2.77
C TRP A 414 6.90 14.00 -1.63
N SER A 415 7.73 13.00 -1.31
CA SER A 415 7.45 12.07 -0.20
C SER A 415 7.40 12.80 1.14
N ALA A 416 8.26 13.80 1.35
CA ALA A 416 8.26 14.61 2.56
C ALA A 416 6.98 15.45 2.72
N ASP A 417 6.44 15.99 1.62
CA ASP A 417 5.17 16.70 1.64
C ASP A 417 4.01 15.72 1.87
N TYR A 418 4.02 14.57 1.20
CA TYR A 418 3.03 13.50 1.43
C TYR A 418 2.99 13.05 2.90
N MET A 419 4.15 12.88 3.53
CA MET A 419 4.20 12.47 4.94
C MET A 419 3.58 13.49 5.88
N LEU A 420 3.66 14.79 5.58
CA LEU A 420 3.03 15.84 6.39
C LEU A 420 1.51 15.89 6.19
N ASP A 421 1.06 15.77 4.93
CA ASP A 421 -0.30 16.13 4.54
C ASP A 421 -1.23 14.93 4.40
N ASP A 422 -0.75 13.86 3.75
CA ASP A 422 -1.59 12.81 3.17
C ASP A 422 -1.36 11.44 3.80
N ALA A 423 -0.22 11.22 4.47
CA ALA A 423 0.08 9.92 5.03
C ALA A 423 -1.00 9.47 6.04
N PRO A 424 -1.42 8.19 6.01
CA PRO A 424 -2.34 7.62 6.99
C PRO A 424 -1.61 7.32 8.30
N ASP A 425 -2.31 7.36 9.43
CA ASP A 425 -1.65 7.34 10.75
C ASP A 425 -0.89 6.04 11.03
N TYR A 426 -1.26 4.92 10.38
CA TYR A 426 -0.52 3.66 10.43
C TYR A 426 0.84 3.72 9.73
N TYR A 427 1.07 4.63 8.76
CA TYR A 427 2.37 4.77 8.09
C TYR A 427 3.22 5.80 8.82
N PHE A 428 4.13 5.34 9.68
CA PHE A 428 4.85 6.18 10.64
C PHE A 428 5.97 6.96 9.97
N ALA A 429 6.81 6.30 9.17
CA ALA A 429 7.96 6.93 8.57
C ALA A 429 8.37 6.30 7.22
N THR A 430 9.04 7.11 6.40
CA THR A 430 9.70 6.70 5.16
C THR A 430 11.21 6.91 5.26
N SER A 431 11.97 5.82 5.40
CA SER A 431 13.44 5.87 5.52
C SER A 431 14.10 5.66 4.17
N THR A 432 14.72 6.70 3.63
CA THR A 432 15.36 6.62 2.31
C THR A 432 16.71 5.89 2.38
N TRP A 433 17.00 5.11 1.35
CA TRP A 433 18.33 4.56 1.09
C TRP A 433 19.14 5.56 0.23
N LEU A 434 20.32 6.04 0.61
CA LEU A 434 21.12 5.75 1.80
C LEU A 434 21.85 7.04 2.23
N LEU A 435 22.14 7.24 3.53
CA LEU A 435 22.84 8.45 3.97
C LEU A 435 24.29 8.51 3.43
N ALA A 436 25.13 7.53 3.78
CA ALA A 436 26.55 7.51 3.41
C ALA A 436 27.17 6.12 3.56
N GLN A 437 28.27 5.87 2.83
CA GLN A 437 29.19 4.75 3.07
C GLN A 437 30.61 5.27 3.32
N GLY A 438 31.30 5.72 2.26
CA GLY A 438 32.67 6.22 2.36
C GLY A 438 32.79 7.45 3.25
N ALA A 439 31.81 8.35 3.19
CA ALA A 439 31.76 9.53 4.05
C ALA A 439 31.56 9.17 5.55
N LEU A 440 30.98 8.00 5.82
CA LEU A 440 30.82 7.36 7.14
C LEU A 440 31.96 6.36 7.42
N ASP A 441 33.18 6.64 6.97
CA ASP A 441 34.38 5.83 7.26
C ASP A 441 34.27 4.34 6.86
N TYR A 442 33.38 4.00 5.93
CA TYR A 442 33.17 2.63 5.43
C TYR A 442 33.31 2.56 3.91
N GLU A 443 34.46 2.07 3.44
CA GLU A 443 34.73 1.91 2.01
C GLU A 443 34.06 0.65 1.44
N GLU A 444 32.80 0.77 1.05
CA GLU A 444 32.04 -0.27 0.35
C GLU A 444 31.52 0.28 -0.99
N PRO A 445 32.08 -0.17 -2.13
CA PRO A 445 31.83 0.47 -3.42
C PRO A 445 30.50 0.09 -4.07
N VAL A 446 29.83 -0.98 -3.64
CA VAL A 446 28.58 -1.41 -4.25
C VAL A 446 27.49 -0.36 -4.02
N TRP A 447 27.38 0.13 -2.79
CA TRP A 447 26.28 0.99 -2.37
C TRP A 447 26.60 2.49 -2.36
N GLU A 448 27.87 2.86 -2.58
CA GLU A 448 28.30 4.26 -2.61
C GLU A 448 27.53 5.10 -3.65
N GLY A 449 27.14 4.50 -4.79
CA GLY A 449 26.33 5.18 -5.80
C GLY A 449 24.89 5.49 -5.38
N ASN A 450 24.41 4.95 -4.26
CA ASN A 450 23.08 5.25 -3.71
C ASN A 450 23.14 6.21 -2.51
N ALA A 451 24.34 6.51 -2.02
CA ALA A 451 24.54 7.39 -0.88
C ALA A 451 24.23 8.86 -1.23
N TRP A 452 23.63 9.58 -0.29
CA TRP A 452 23.41 11.02 -0.41
C TRP A 452 24.70 11.82 -0.19
N TYR A 453 25.64 11.31 0.60
CA TYR A 453 26.94 11.94 0.82
C TYR A 453 28.07 11.01 0.36
N HIS A 454 28.93 11.54 -0.51
CA HIS A 454 30.12 10.83 -1.00
C HIS A 454 31.38 11.19 -0.21
N ASN A 455 31.41 12.40 0.35
CA ASN A 455 32.41 12.81 1.32
C ASN A 455 31.86 13.91 2.25
N ARG A 456 32.70 14.35 3.20
CA ARG A 456 32.39 15.44 4.16
C ARG A 456 32.92 16.82 3.70
N ASP A 457 33.44 16.92 2.47
CA ASP A 457 33.99 18.14 1.86
C ASP A 457 32.99 18.84 0.90
N GLY A 458 31.75 18.32 0.83
CA GLY A 458 30.64 18.89 0.06
C GLY A 458 30.32 18.16 -1.25
N ASP A 459 30.87 16.98 -1.50
CA ASP A 459 30.41 16.09 -2.57
C ASP A 459 29.23 15.25 -2.09
N GLN A 460 28.04 15.59 -2.57
CA GLN A 460 26.77 15.06 -2.09
C GLN A 460 25.67 15.27 -3.14
N GLU A 461 24.61 14.47 -3.04
CA GLU A 461 23.44 14.54 -3.91
C GLU A 461 22.62 15.82 -3.69
N PRO A 462 21.91 16.34 -4.72
CA PRO A 462 21.09 17.56 -4.62
C PRO A 462 20.03 17.52 -3.51
N VAL A 463 19.55 16.32 -3.15
CA VAL A 463 18.54 16.11 -2.10
C VAL A 463 18.95 16.70 -0.75
N VAL A 464 20.24 16.69 -0.42
CA VAL A 464 20.75 17.27 0.83
C VAL A 464 20.43 18.76 0.91
N ALA A 465 20.82 19.51 -0.13
CA ALA A 465 20.55 20.94 -0.19
C ALA A 465 19.05 21.23 -0.29
N ALA A 466 18.30 20.37 -0.98
CA ALA A 466 16.86 20.50 -1.12
C ALA A 466 16.14 20.38 0.22
N LEU A 467 16.48 19.38 1.05
CA LEU A 467 15.88 19.19 2.38
C LEU A 467 16.29 20.29 3.37
N LYS A 468 17.58 20.66 3.41
CA LYS A 468 18.06 21.76 4.28
C LYS A 468 17.38 23.09 4.00
N ASN A 469 16.97 23.33 2.74
CA ASN A 469 16.30 24.56 2.31
C ASN A 469 14.77 24.39 2.11
N ARG A 470 14.19 23.24 2.49
CA ARG A 470 12.77 22.97 2.29
C ARG A 470 11.92 24.01 3.07
N PRO A 471 10.93 24.68 2.45
CA PRO A 471 10.13 25.69 3.15
C PRO A 471 9.38 25.17 4.37
N ARG A 472 9.00 23.90 4.35
CA ARG A 472 8.22 23.19 5.38
C ARG A 472 9.10 22.35 6.32
N LYS A 473 10.41 22.60 6.35
CA LYS A 473 11.40 21.74 7.00
C LYS A 473 11.05 21.40 8.44
N ASP A 474 10.63 22.38 9.24
CA ASP A 474 10.39 22.22 10.69
C ASP A 474 8.90 22.02 11.03
N GLU A 475 8.07 21.65 10.05
CA GLU A 475 6.68 21.28 10.30
C GLU A 475 6.60 19.86 10.84
N ALA A 476 5.83 19.69 11.91
CA ALA A 476 5.42 18.37 12.40
C ALA A 476 4.16 17.91 11.67
N ARG A 477 4.03 16.60 11.47
CA ARG A 477 2.85 15.98 10.90
C ARG A 477 1.67 16.13 11.84
N ILE A 478 0.49 16.38 11.27
CA ILE A 478 -0.77 16.34 12.01
C ILE A 478 -1.19 14.88 12.17
N LEU A 479 -1.28 14.39 13.41
CA LEU A 479 -1.85 13.08 13.73
C LEU A 479 -3.28 13.28 14.21
N CYS A 480 -4.24 12.62 13.58
CA CYS A 480 -5.62 12.66 14.02
C CYS A 480 -5.87 11.43 14.88
N THR A 481 -6.27 11.62 16.13
CA THR A 481 -6.77 10.47 16.90
C THR A 481 -8.14 10.06 16.33
N SER A 482 -8.54 8.81 16.56
CA SER A 482 -9.86 8.29 16.11
C SER A 482 -11.05 9.15 16.57
N ASP A 483 -10.86 9.91 17.65
CA ASP A 483 -11.88 10.72 18.31
C ASP A 483 -11.83 12.20 17.87
N ASP A 484 -10.82 12.62 17.11
CA ASP A 484 -10.65 13.99 16.63
C ASP A 484 -11.27 14.19 15.25
N THR A 485 -12.61 14.25 15.23
CA THR A 485 -13.40 14.43 14.00
C THR A 485 -13.05 15.73 13.27
N ASP A 486 -12.65 16.78 14.00
CA ASP A 486 -12.28 18.07 13.42
C ASP A 486 -10.92 17.98 12.70
N CYS A 487 -9.95 17.27 13.27
CA CYS A 487 -8.69 16.94 12.60
C CYS A 487 -8.90 16.07 11.35
N LEU A 488 -9.74 15.04 11.44
CA LEU A 488 -10.05 14.17 10.30
C LEU A 488 -10.72 14.95 9.15
N ASN A 489 -11.63 15.87 9.48
CA ASN A 489 -12.25 16.79 8.51
C ASN A 489 -11.24 17.82 7.94
N GLN A 490 -10.25 18.25 8.73
CA GLN A 490 -9.18 19.14 8.27
C GLN A 490 -8.19 18.42 7.34
N LYS A 491 -7.81 17.17 7.61
CA LYS A 491 -7.02 16.35 6.68
C LYS A 491 -7.75 16.16 5.35
N GLN A 492 -9.07 15.89 5.37
CA GLN A 492 -9.87 15.80 4.14
C GLN A 492 -9.92 17.11 3.34
N THR A 493 -9.76 18.27 3.98
CA THR A 493 -9.82 19.59 3.31
C THR A 493 -8.44 20.14 2.90
N ALA A 494 -7.34 19.61 3.45
CA ALA A 494 -5.96 20.00 3.14
C ALA A 494 -5.30 19.17 2.00
N GLN A 495 -5.95 18.10 1.53
CA GLN A 495 -5.49 17.28 0.41
C GLN A 495 -5.33 18.10 -0.88
N SER A 496 -4.13 18.14 -1.49
CA SER A 496 -3.86 18.05 -2.95
C SER A 496 -2.40 18.33 -3.35
N PRO A 497 -1.79 17.43 -4.15
CA PRO A 497 -1.77 17.66 -5.61
C PRO A 497 -2.21 16.46 -6.48
N ILE A 498 -2.82 15.41 -5.92
CA ILE A 498 -3.34 14.24 -6.68
C ILE A 498 -4.81 14.41 -7.12
N SER A 499 -5.48 15.51 -6.75
CA SER A 499 -6.92 15.74 -7.01
C SER A 499 -7.31 16.07 -8.46
N ASN A 500 -6.40 15.99 -9.43
CA ASN A 500 -6.78 16.04 -10.85
C ASN A 500 -7.27 14.69 -11.42
N LEU A 501 -7.35 13.64 -10.60
CA LEU A 501 -8.24 12.52 -10.85
C LEU A 501 -9.28 12.54 -9.72
N GLN A 502 -10.53 12.84 -10.04
CA GLN A 502 -11.64 12.88 -9.08
C GLN A 502 -11.59 11.64 -8.17
N SER A 503 -11.36 11.84 -6.87
CA SER A 503 -11.63 10.80 -5.88
C SER A 503 -13.08 10.36 -6.05
N PRO A 504 -13.38 9.05 -6.12
CA PRO A 504 -14.76 8.60 -6.17
C PRO A 504 -15.47 9.08 -4.90
N THR A 505 -16.62 9.74 -5.09
CA THR A 505 -17.52 10.16 -4.01
C THR A 505 -17.70 9.01 -3.02
N SER A 506 -17.49 9.25 -1.72
CA SER A 506 -17.68 8.20 -0.72
C SER A 506 -19.14 7.74 -0.75
N LEU A 507 -19.40 6.46 -0.51
CA LEU A 507 -20.77 5.93 -0.45
C LEU A 507 -21.63 6.64 0.61
N SER A 508 -20.98 7.21 1.65
CA SER A 508 -21.63 8.02 2.68
C SER A 508 -22.14 9.37 2.17
N ASP A 509 -21.57 9.88 1.07
CA ASP A 509 -21.85 11.23 0.57
C ASP A 509 -23.04 11.24 -0.40
N TYR A 510 -23.54 10.06 -0.77
CA TYR A 510 -24.75 9.91 -1.57
C TYR A 510 -25.99 10.17 -0.69
N PRO A 511 -26.80 11.21 -1.00
CA PRO A 511 -27.97 11.58 -0.20
C PRO A 511 -28.95 10.42 -0.03
N ARG A 512 -29.47 10.22 1.19
CA ARG A 512 -30.45 9.15 1.46
C ARG A 512 -31.69 9.74 2.13
N PRO A 513 -32.90 9.23 1.80
CA PRO A 513 -34.12 9.73 2.40
C PRO A 513 -34.13 9.48 3.91
N PRO A 514 -34.74 10.37 4.72
CA PRO A 514 -34.92 10.13 6.14
C PRO A 514 -35.62 8.80 6.43
N ALA A 515 -35.05 8.04 7.37
CA ALA A 515 -35.46 6.67 7.71
C ALA A 515 -35.48 5.73 6.49
N ASP A 516 -34.46 5.84 5.63
CA ASP A 516 -34.24 4.94 4.49
C ASP A 516 -34.34 3.47 4.93
N ASN A 517 -35.22 2.74 4.24
CA ASN A 517 -35.47 1.33 4.44
C ASN A 517 -35.12 0.48 3.21
N GLY A 518 -34.50 1.09 2.20
CA GLY A 518 -34.11 0.46 0.94
C GLY A 518 -35.27 0.07 0.02
N ARG A 519 -36.51 0.52 0.29
CA ARG A 519 -37.69 0.14 -0.50
C ARG A 519 -38.07 1.25 -1.48
N GLY A 520 -38.13 0.88 -2.75
CA GLY A 520 -38.53 1.78 -3.83
C GLY A 520 -39.54 1.19 -4.80
N VAL A 521 -40.15 2.06 -5.61
CA VAL A 521 -41.06 1.67 -6.68
C VAL A 521 -40.86 2.54 -7.92
N HIS A 522 -41.17 1.98 -9.10
CA HIS A 522 -41.32 2.78 -10.32
C HIS A 522 -42.72 3.41 -10.32
N TRP A 523 -42.80 4.72 -10.50
CA TRP A 523 -44.03 5.50 -10.47
C TRP A 523 -45.03 5.07 -11.56
N SER A 524 -44.79 5.49 -12.80
CA SER A 524 -45.61 5.18 -13.97
C SER A 524 -44.73 5.30 -15.21
N PRO A 525 -44.89 4.43 -16.23
CA PRO A 525 -44.12 4.49 -17.46
C PRO A 525 -44.64 5.59 -18.40
N THR A 526 -44.76 6.81 -17.90
CA THR A 526 -45.14 8.01 -18.65
C THR A 526 -44.11 9.10 -18.42
N ASN A 527 -43.71 9.78 -19.50
CA ASN A 527 -42.92 10.99 -19.49
C ASN A 527 -43.80 12.25 -19.45
N GLN A 528 -45.12 12.10 -19.42
CA GLN A 528 -46.09 13.19 -19.36
C GLN A 528 -46.56 13.43 -17.93
N ARG A 529 -46.78 14.71 -17.60
CA ARG A 529 -47.38 15.15 -16.34
C ARG A 529 -48.71 14.46 -16.06
N LEU A 530 -48.88 13.97 -14.84
CA LEU A 530 -50.15 13.41 -14.38
C LEU A 530 -51.04 14.48 -13.72
N PRO A 531 -52.36 14.27 -13.65
CA PRO A 531 -53.24 15.14 -12.87
C PRO A 531 -52.82 15.17 -11.40
N VAL A 532 -52.92 16.34 -10.76
CA VAL A 532 -52.49 16.55 -9.37
C VAL A 532 -53.20 15.60 -8.41
N GLU A 533 -54.48 15.30 -8.66
CA GLU A 533 -55.28 14.40 -7.83
C GLU A 533 -54.79 12.94 -7.89
N VAL A 534 -54.13 12.57 -9.00
CA VAL A 534 -53.51 11.25 -9.16
C VAL A 534 -52.20 11.20 -8.39
N VAL A 535 -51.39 12.26 -8.47
CA VAL A 535 -50.14 12.38 -7.71
C VAL A 535 -50.42 12.32 -6.22
N ASP A 536 -51.35 13.13 -5.72
CA ASP A 536 -51.70 13.19 -4.29
C ASP A 536 -52.15 11.82 -3.77
N TYR A 537 -53.05 11.15 -4.49
CA TYR A 537 -53.53 9.82 -4.13
C TYR A 537 -52.40 8.80 -3.99
N PHE A 538 -51.49 8.74 -4.97
CA PHE A 538 -50.44 7.74 -4.95
C PHE A 538 -49.31 8.08 -3.97
N VAL A 539 -49.01 9.36 -3.73
CA VAL A 539 -48.05 9.75 -2.68
C VAL A 539 -48.57 9.34 -1.30
N GLU A 540 -49.87 9.49 -1.02
CA GLU A 540 -50.49 8.97 0.21
C GLU A 540 -50.33 7.44 0.34
N GLU A 541 -50.54 6.69 -0.75
CA GLU A 541 -50.36 5.23 -0.75
C GLU A 541 -48.88 4.83 -0.52
N LEU A 542 -47.93 5.56 -1.11
CA LEU A 542 -46.49 5.32 -0.89
C LEU A 542 -46.09 5.49 0.58
N LEU A 543 -46.62 6.52 1.23
CA LEU A 543 -46.43 6.74 2.66
C LEU A 543 -47.04 5.61 3.50
N ALA A 544 -48.26 5.18 3.19
CA ALA A 544 -48.91 4.06 3.87
C ALA A 544 -48.13 2.74 3.70
N MET A 545 -47.45 2.57 2.56
CA MET A 545 -46.59 1.43 2.28
C MET A 545 -45.18 1.55 2.87
N ASN A 546 -44.82 2.70 3.45
CA ASN A 546 -43.47 3.05 3.88
C ASN A 546 -42.44 2.89 2.73
N ILE A 547 -42.73 3.45 1.56
CA ILE A 547 -41.79 3.54 0.44
C ILE A 547 -40.95 4.81 0.58
N LYS A 548 -39.64 4.71 0.34
CA LYS A 548 -38.69 5.81 0.50
C LYS A 548 -38.00 6.24 -0.79
N TRP A 549 -38.15 5.48 -1.86
CA TRP A 549 -37.55 5.78 -3.16
C TRP A 549 -38.58 5.69 -4.28
N VAL A 550 -38.62 6.67 -5.18
CA VAL A 550 -39.53 6.65 -6.34
C VAL A 550 -38.79 6.99 -7.62
N LYS A 551 -38.84 6.06 -8.58
CA LYS A 551 -38.29 6.28 -9.92
C LYS A 551 -39.37 6.71 -10.90
N PHE A 552 -39.14 7.77 -11.67
CA PHE A 552 -40.07 8.29 -12.69
C PHE A 552 -39.35 8.65 -14.00
N LEU A 553 -40.11 8.82 -15.09
CA LEU A 553 -39.55 9.15 -16.41
C LEU A 553 -39.66 10.65 -16.69
N GLN A 554 -38.63 11.19 -17.33
CA GLN A 554 -38.53 12.57 -17.80
C GLN A 554 -37.91 12.55 -19.21
N ASP A 555 -38.43 13.34 -20.16
CA ASP A 555 -37.78 13.45 -21.48
C ASP A 555 -36.49 14.28 -21.42
N ASP A 556 -35.56 14.02 -22.36
CA ASP A 556 -34.42 14.91 -22.65
C ASP A 556 -34.92 16.26 -23.19
N GLN A 557 -35.26 17.17 -22.27
CA GLN A 557 -35.79 18.52 -22.48
C GLN A 557 -35.16 19.46 -21.45
N PRO A 558 -35.04 20.77 -21.72
CA PRO A 558 -34.32 21.69 -20.84
C PRO A 558 -35.03 22.00 -19.52
N THR A 559 -36.26 21.50 -19.31
CA THR A 559 -37.07 21.77 -18.13
C THR A 559 -37.76 20.53 -17.59
N VAL A 560 -38.09 20.52 -16.29
CA VAL A 560 -38.82 19.44 -15.64
C VAL A 560 -40.27 19.39 -16.13
N THR A 561 -40.74 18.20 -16.52
CA THR A 561 -42.09 18.01 -17.10
C THR A 561 -43.20 17.97 -16.06
N ASP A 562 -42.94 17.35 -14.89
CA ASP A 562 -43.89 17.23 -13.79
C ASP A 562 -43.29 17.74 -12.46
N PRO A 563 -43.13 19.07 -12.32
CA PRO A 563 -42.55 19.65 -11.10
C PRO A 563 -43.37 19.33 -9.84
N TYR A 564 -44.69 19.20 -9.99
CA TYR A 564 -45.59 18.92 -8.86
C TYR A 564 -45.33 17.54 -8.24
N LEU A 565 -45.02 16.53 -9.06
CA LEU A 565 -44.65 15.21 -8.56
C LEU A 565 -43.39 15.28 -7.69
N ILE A 566 -42.33 15.96 -8.15
CA ILE A 566 -41.07 16.10 -7.42
C ILE A 566 -41.32 16.82 -6.09
N GLU A 567 -42.04 17.94 -6.12
CA GLU A 567 -42.41 18.70 -4.93
C GLU A 567 -43.12 17.83 -3.89
N GLN A 568 -44.08 16.99 -4.32
CA GLN A 568 -44.80 16.10 -3.41
C GLN A 568 -43.91 14.97 -2.86
N LEU A 569 -42.99 14.40 -3.66
CA LEU A 569 -42.08 13.36 -3.18
C LEU A 569 -41.12 13.90 -2.12
N VAL A 570 -40.45 15.01 -2.42
CA VAL A 570 -39.47 15.65 -1.53
C VAL A 570 -40.13 16.16 -0.24
N ALA A 571 -41.32 16.78 -0.34
CA ALA A 571 -42.05 17.25 0.84
C ALA A 571 -42.50 16.13 1.80
N ASN A 572 -42.47 14.87 1.34
CA ASN A 572 -42.90 13.70 2.10
C ASN A 572 -41.73 12.75 2.44
N ASP A 573 -40.48 13.24 2.40
CA ASP A 573 -39.26 12.48 2.71
C ASP A 573 -39.12 11.21 1.84
N ILE A 574 -39.48 11.32 0.56
CA ILE A 574 -39.33 10.26 -0.45
C ILE A 574 -38.32 10.75 -1.49
N GLU A 575 -37.26 9.97 -1.70
CA GLU A 575 -36.16 10.30 -2.61
C GLU A 575 -36.57 10.05 -4.08
N PRO A 576 -36.57 11.10 -4.92
CA PRO A 576 -36.86 10.97 -6.34
C PRO A 576 -35.63 10.50 -7.13
N VAL A 577 -35.83 9.48 -7.99
CA VAL A 577 -34.86 9.02 -8.99
C VAL A 577 -35.39 9.37 -10.38
N MET A 578 -34.77 10.34 -11.04
CA MET A 578 -35.18 10.80 -12.37
C MET A 578 -34.51 9.97 -13.45
N ARG A 579 -35.29 9.22 -14.22
CA ARG A 579 -34.78 8.57 -15.44
C ARG A 579 -34.97 9.49 -16.64
N VAL A 580 -33.87 9.95 -17.23
CA VAL A 580 -33.89 10.78 -18.44
C VAL A 580 -34.06 9.88 -19.66
N TYR A 581 -35.28 9.84 -20.18
CA TYR A 581 -35.72 8.97 -21.25
C TYR A 581 -35.26 9.46 -22.63
N LYS A 582 -34.69 8.53 -23.39
CA LYS A 582 -34.54 8.60 -24.83
C LYS A 582 -34.96 7.26 -25.46
N PRO A 583 -35.51 7.27 -26.68
CA PRO A 583 -35.88 6.05 -27.38
C PRO A 583 -34.66 5.24 -27.85
N PHE A 584 -33.51 5.89 -28.02
CA PHE A 584 -32.25 5.27 -28.44
C PHE A 584 -31.09 5.84 -27.63
N ASN A 585 -29.94 5.16 -27.61
CA ASN A 585 -28.69 5.57 -26.95
C ASN A 585 -27.98 6.75 -27.66
N ASP A 586 -28.76 7.73 -28.11
CA ASP A 586 -28.26 8.97 -28.70
C ASP A 586 -27.75 9.92 -27.60
N PRO A 587 -26.71 10.75 -27.83
CA PRO A 587 -26.22 11.73 -26.85
C PRO A 587 -27.31 12.70 -26.38
N TYR A 588 -27.43 12.92 -25.06
CA TYR A 588 -28.40 13.85 -24.49
C TYR A 588 -28.14 15.29 -24.95
N GLN A 589 -29.20 16.05 -25.22
CA GLN A 589 -29.12 17.42 -25.73
C GLN A 589 -29.34 18.48 -24.66
N HIS A 590 -30.12 18.14 -23.62
CA HIS A 590 -30.59 19.09 -22.61
C HIS A 590 -30.21 18.70 -21.18
N LEU A 591 -29.36 17.68 -21.02
CA LEU A 591 -29.03 17.11 -19.72
C LEU A 591 -28.45 18.14 -18.73
N PRO A 592 -27.53 19.06 -19.09
CA PRO A 592 -27.02 20.04 -18.13
C PRO A 592 -28.10 20.98 -17.57
N ASP A 593 -29.00 21.46 -18.43
CA ASP A 593 -30.08 22.37 -18.04
C ASP A 593 -31.12 21.64 -17.17
N LEU A 594 -31.49 20.43 -17.58
CA LEU A 594 -32.44 19.57 -16.86
C LEU A 594 -31.92 19.17 -15.47
N VAL A 595 -30.66 18.76 -15.36
CA VAL A 595 -30.04 18.37 -14.09
C VAL A 595 -30.00 19.56 -13.14
N ALA A 596 -29.60 20.74 -13.63
CA ALA A 596 -29.57 21.95 -12.80
C ALA A 596 -30.95 22.27 -12.21
N GLU A 597 -32.00 22.28 -13.03
CA GLU A 597 -33.37 22.53 -12.55
C GLU A 597 -33.86 21.42 -11.60
N ALA A 598 -33.65 20.15 -11.94
CA ALA A 598 -34.12 19.03 -11.13
C ALA A 598 -33.42 18.95 -9.75
N THR A 599 -32.12 19.24 -9.69
CA THR A 599 -31.38 19.29 -8.42
C THR A 599 -31.84 20.43 -7.53
N GLU A 600 -32.19 21.61 -8.07
CA GLU A 600 -32.82 22.69 -7.29
C GLU A 600 -34.16 22.27 -6.67
N MET A 601 -34.83 21.28 -7.27
CA MET A 601 -36.09 20.72 -6.77
C MET A 601 -35.91 19.54 -5.80
N GLY A 602 -34.67 19.12 -5.52
CA GLY A 602 -34.36 18.01 -4.62
C GLY A 602 -34.26 16.64 -5.30
N VAL A 603 -33.85 16.59 -6.57
CA VAL A 603 -33.47 15.33 -7.24
C VAL A 603 -31.96 15.16 -7.22
N ASP A 604 -31.49 14.16 -6.48
CA ASP A 604 -30.07 13.83 -6.36
C ASP A 604 -29.63 12.69 -7.29
N TYR A 605 -30.57 11.88 -7.78
CA TYR A 605 -30.28 10.67 -8.55
C TYR A 605 -30.85 10.70 -9.97
N PHE A 606 -29.98 10.42 -10.95
CA PHE A 606 -30.32 10.38 -12.37
C PHE A 606 -29.95 9.03 -12.98
N GLU A 607 -30.91 8.42 -13.69
CA GLU A 607 -30.67 7.22 -14.49
C GLU A 607 -30.58 7.58 -15.97
N LEU A 608 -29.45 7.23 -16.58
CA LEU A 608 -29.15 7.49 -17.99
C LEU A 608 -29.06 6.17 -18.75
N TYR A 609 -29.64 6.16 -19.95
CA TYR A 609 -29.75 4.99 -20.83
C TYR A 609 -30.46 3.79 -20.16
N ASN A 610 -30.87 2.80 -20.95
CA ASN A 610 -31.59 1.64 -20.41
C ASN A 610 -31.05 0.37 -21.03
N GLU A 611 -30.55 -0.53 -20.19
CA GLU A 611 -30.06 -1.85 -20.60
C GLU A 611 -29.08 -1.78 -21.80
N PRO A 612 -28.06 -0.89 -21.79
CA PRO A 612 -27.23 -0.64 -22.98
C PRO A 612 -26.49 -1.90 -23.48
N ASN A 613 -26.37 -2.92 -22.63
CA ASN A 613 -25.79 -4.23 -22.94
C ASN A 613 -26.73 -5.21 -23.69
N VAL A 614 -27.97 -4.82 -24.00
CA VAL A 614 -28.96 -5.66 -24.70
C VAL A 614 -29.17 -5.15 -26.12
N ALA A 615 -28.97 -5.98 -27.16
CA ALA A 615 -29.18 -5.54 -28.54
C ALA A 615 -30.66 -5.24 -28.87
N GLY A 616 -30.89 -4.35 -29.84
CA GLY A 616 -32.22 -3.95 -30.31
C GLY A 616 -32.95 -2.94 -29.39
N PRO A 617 -34.26 -2.74 -29.61
CA PRO A 617 -35.01 -1.66 -28.96
C PRO A 617 -35.07 -1.71 -27.43
N ALA A 618 -34.88 -2.90 -26.83
CA ALA A 618 -34.88 -3.06 -25.37
C ALA A 618 -33.68 -2.36 -24.72
N GLY A 619 -32.50 -2.43 -25.33
CA GLY A 619 -31.30 -1.75 -24.85
C GLY A 619 -31.01 -0.39 -25.48
N GLY A 620 -32.03 0.23 -26.09
CA GLY A 620 -31.88 1.54 -26.73
C GLY A 620 -31.14 1.53 -28.07
N TRP A 621 -31.03 0.38 -28.73
CA TRP A 621 -30.43 0.27 -30.07
C TRP A 621 -31.50 0.21 -31.16
N ARG A 622 -31.17 0.69 -32.36
CA ARG A 622 -32.06 0.57 -33.51
C ARG A 622 -32.19 -0.90 -33.92
N GLU A 623 -33.28 -1.24 -34.60
CA GLU A 623 -33.49 -2.61 -35.07
C GLU A 623 -32.33 -3.05 -35.97
N GLY A 624 -31.68 -4.17 -35.63
CA GLY A 624 -30.53 -4.71 -36.35
C GLY A 624 -29.17 -4.10 -35.99
N GLU A 625 -29.12 -3.13 -35.08
CA GLU A 625 -27.89 -2.55 -34.56
C GLU A 625 -27.30 -3.43 -33.45
N SER A 626 -25.99 -3.69 -33.52
CA SER A 626 -25.23 -4.38 -32.47
C SER A 626 -24.93 -3.43 -31.31
N VAL A 627 -24.77 -3.98 -30.11
CA VAL A 627 -24.29 -3.23 -28.94
C VAL A 627 -22.95 -2.55 -29.28
N ASN A 628 -22.83 -1.25 -28.99
CA ASN A 628 -21.65 -0.43 -29.25
C ASN A 628 -21.26 0.28 -27.94
N VAL A 629 -20.17 -0.16 -27.30
CA VAL A 629 -19.75 0.29 -25.96
C VAL A 629 -18.66 1.34 -26.06
#